data_AF-A0A926HFI7-F1
#
_entry.id   AF-A0A926HFI7-F1
#
_cell.length_a   1.000
_cell.length_b   1.000
_cell.length_c   1.000
_cell.angle_alpha   90.00
_cell.angle_beta   90.00
_cell.angle_gamma   90.00
#
_symmetry.space_group_name_H-M   'P 1'
#
loop_
_entity.id
_entity.type
_entity.pdbx_description
1 polymer ?
#
loop_
_entity_poly.entity_id
_entity_poly.type
_entity_poly.pdbx_seq_one_letter_code
_entity_poly.pdbx_strand_id
1 'polypeptide(L)'
;GVTSTITLTEVLTKPRRLGDVELENTYRKILLQTRNILILPVVPVIAERAADLRARYNLKTPDALQIATALDAGCDAFLTNDAGIQRVTDLKILIVSELE
;
A
#
# COMPACT_ATOMS: atom_id res chain seq x y z
N GLY A 1 1.45 9.82 6.37
CA GLY A 1 1.45 8.38 6.06
C GLY A 1 2.16 8.16 4.74
N VAL A 2 2.71 6.96 4.53
CA VAL A 2 3.38 6.58 3.28
C VAL A 2 2.58 5.48 2.59
N THR A 3 2.54 5.49 1.26
CA THR A 3 1.99 4.39 0.46
C THR A 3 2.79 4.20 -0.83
N SER A 4 2.60 3.09 -1.53
CA SER A 4 3.23 2.85 -2.82
C SER A 4 2.39 3.36 -4.00
N THR A 5 3.01 3.54 -5.16
CA THR A 5 2.29 3.80 -6.42
C THR A 5 1.28 2.72 -6.79
N ILE A 6 1.35 1.52 -6.19
CA ILE A 6 0.35 0.46 -6.41
C ILE A 6 -1.04 0.90 -5.92
N THR A 7 -1.13 1.70 -4.87
CA THR A 7 -2.42 2.24 -4.41
C THR A 7 -3.11 3.08 -5.47
N LEU A 8 -2.36 3.81 -6.31
CA LEU A 8 -2.96 4.52 -7.45
C LEU A 8 -3.62 3.54 -8.42
N THR A 9 -2.96 2.43 -8.75
CA THR A 9 -3.54 1.40 -9.62
C THR A 9 -4.80 0.82 -9.00
N GLU A 10 -4.79 0.50 -7.70
CA GLU A 10 -5.94 -0.08 -7.00
C GLU A 10 -7.16 0.85 -6.99
N VAL A 11 -6.99 2.10 -6.53
CA VAL A 11 -8.12 3.01 -6.35
C VAL A 11 -8.67 3.57 -7.66
N LEU A 12 -7.83 3.73 -8.71
CA LEU A 12 -8.27 4.27 -10.00
C LEU A 12 -8.89 3.21 -10.90
N THR A 13 -8.66 1.91 -10.64
CA THR A 13 -9.20 0.83 -11.50
C THR A 13 -10.73 0.82 -11.54
N LYS A 14 -11.40 0.92 -10.39
CA LYS A 14 -12.88 0.85 -10.34
C LYS A 14 -13.54 2.08 -10.98
N PRO A 15 -13.17 3.34 -10.64
CA PRO A 15 -13.75 4.52 -11.30
C PRO A 15 -13.57 4.50 -12.81
N ARG A 16 -12.38 4.12 -13.30
CA ARG A 16 -12.12 4.03 -14.75
C ARG A 16 -12.97 2.98 -15.45
N ARG A 17 -13.19 1.83 -14.84
CA ARG A 17 -14.10 0.80 -15.38
C ARG A 17 -15.55 1.28 -15.46
N LEU A 18 -15.97 2.16 -14.55
CA LEU A 18 -17.33 2.71 -14.50
C LEU A 18 -17.48 4.02 -15.29
N GLY A 19 -16.40 4.60 -15.82
CA GLY A 19 -16.42 5.92 -16.44
C GLY A 19 -16.66 7.06 -15.44
N ASP A 20 -16.47 6.83 -14.15
CA ASP A 20 -16.72 7.80 -13.08
C ASP A 20 -15.52 8.75 -12.92
N VAL A 21 -15.52 9.82 -13.72
CA VAL A 21 -14.45 10.82 -13.76
C VAL A 21 -14.37 11.63 -12.46
N GLU A 22 -15.50 11.85 -11.79
CA GLU A 22 -15.54 12.61 -10.54
C GLU A 22 -14.85 11.86 -9.41
N LEU A 23 -15.14 10.56 -9.27
CA LEU A 23 -14.48 9.71 -8.30
C LEU A 23 -12.99 9.49 -8.61
N GLU A 24 -12.63 9.34 -9.90
CA GLU A 24 -11.21 9.27 -10.31
C GLU A 24 -10.45 10.52 -9.86
N ASN A 25 -10.98 11.71 -10.14
CA ASN A 25 -10.36 12.98 -9.77
C ASN A 25 -10.27 13.15 -8.25
N THR A 26 -11.28 12.70 -7.51
CA THR A 26 -11.27 12.72 -6.05
C THR A 26 -10.13 11.88 -5.49
N TYR A 27 -9.94 10.64 -5.96
CA TYR A 27 -8.82 9.81 -5.52
C TYR A 27 -7.46 10.40 -5.90
N ARG A 28 -7.32 10.92 -7.12
CA ARG A 28 -6.08 11.58 -7.55
C ARG A 28 -5.74 12.77 -6.66
N LYS A 29 -6.72 13.60 -6.30
CA LYS A 29 -6.54 14.76 -5.42
C LYS A 29 -6.07 14.33 -4.03
N ILE A 30 -6.75 13.35 -3.42
CA ILE A 30 -6.38 12.84 -2.09
C ILE A 30 -4.96 12.27 -2.08
N LEU A 31 -4.60 11.48 -3.09
CA LEU A 31 -3.32 10.78 -3.09
C LEU A 31 -2.15 11.67 -3.54
N LEU A 32 -2.35 12.54 -4.54
CA LEU A 32 -1.27 13.28 -5.18
C LEU A 32 -1.15 14.73 -4.73
N GLN A 33 -2.18 15.30 -4.10
CA GLN A 33 -2.21 16.72 -3.75
C GLN A 33 -2.29 16.99 -2.23
N THR A 34 -2.48 15.95 -1.41
CA THR A 34 -2.53 16.08 0.05
C THR A 34 -1.12 16.05 0.65
N ARG A 35 -0.80 17.04 1.49
CA ARG A 35 0.53 17.16 2.14
C ARG A 35 0.87 16.04 3.12
N ASN A 36 -0.15 15.33 3.62
CA ASN A 36 0.02 14.35 4.70
C ASN A 36 0.26 12.92 4.19
N ILE A 37 0.24 12.70 2.87
CA ILE A 37 0.46 11.40 2.24
C ILE A 37 1.66 11.51 1.29
N LEU A 38 2.64 10.63 1.48
CA LEU A 38 3.75 10.46 0.55
C LEU A 38 3.52 9.19 -0.27
N ILE A 39 3.53 9.31 -1.59
CA ILE A 39 3.52 8.15 -2.49
C ILE A 39 4.94 7.88 -2.97
N LEU A 40 5.40 6.65 -2.77
CA LEU A 40 6.70 6.20 -3.24
C LEU A 40 6.56 5.27 -4.46
N PRO A 41 7.43 5.40 -5.48
CA PRO A 41 7.43 4.52 -6.63
C PRO A 41 7.92 3.12 -6.25
N VAL A 42 7.34 2.08 -6.86
CA VAL A 42 7.95 0.75 -6.82
C VAL A 42 9.17 0.74 -7.73
N VAL A 43 10.35 0.69 -7.11
CA VAL A 43 11.66 0.58 -7.76
C VAL A 43 12.22 -0.85 -7.61
N PRO A 44 13.27 -1.25 -8.35
CA PRO A 44 13.78 -2.63 -8.31
C PRO A 44 14.08 -3.16 -6.90
N VAL A 45 14.66 -2.34 -6.00
CA VAL A 45 14.92 -2.74 -4.61
C VAL A 45 13.65 -3.08 -3.83
N ILE A 46 12.55 -2.35 -4.06
CA ILE A 46 11.24 -2.65 -3.47
C ILE A 46 10.68 -3.94 -4.07
N ALA A 47 10.83 -4.16 -5.38
CA ALA A 47 10.34 -5.36 -6.04
C ALA A 47 11.08 -6.63 -5.57
N GLU A 48 12.39 -6.58 -5.39
CA GLU A 48 13.18 -7.69 -4.86
C GLU A 48 12.81 -7.99 -3.40
N ARG A 49 12.69 -6.97 -2.56
CA ARG A 49 12.23 -7.13 -1.17
C ARG A 49 10.80 -7.69 -1.11
N ALA A 50 9.92 -7.26 -1.99
CA ALA A 50 8.58 -7.83 -2.08
C ALA A 50 8.60 -9.31 -2.49
N ALA A 51 9.49 -9.71 -3.41
CA ALA A 51 9.64 -11.13 -3.78
C ALA A 51 10.08 -11.99 -2.58
N ASP A 52 11.03 -11.51 -1.77
CA ASP A 52 11.44 -12.17 -0.52
C ASP A 52 10.27 -12.30 0.48
N LEU A 53 9.55 -11.20 0.73
CA LEU A 53 8.37 -11.22 1.61
C LEU A 53 7.31 -12.21 1.13
N ARG A 54 7.09 -12.33 -0.19
CA ARG A 54 6.16 -13.32 -0.75
C ARG A 54 6.64 -14.74 -0.54
N ALA A 55 7.92 -15.01 -0.71
CA ALA A 55 8.49 -16.34 -0.49
C ALA A 55 8.35 -16.77 0.98
N ARG A 56 8.62 -15.86 1.93
CA ARG A 56 8.53 -16.13 3.36
C ARG A 56 7.09 -16.24 3.88
N TYR A 57 6.21 -15.35 3.43
CA TYR A 57 4.88 -15.18 4.03
C TYR A 57 3.73 -15.54 3.09
N ASN A 58 3.96 -16.01 1.86
CA ASN A 58 2.93 -16.32 0.88
C ASN A 58 1.91 -15.17 0.71
N LEU A 59 2.43 -13.95 0.50
CA LEU A 59 1.65 -12.74 0.27
C LEU A 59 1.24 -12.60 -1.20
N LYS A 60 0.13 -11.90 -1.45
CA LYS A 60 -0.20 -11.42 -2.79
C LYS A 60 0.79 -10.33 -3.19
N THR A 61 1.01 -10.17 -4.49
CA THR A 61 1.95 -9.18 -5.02
C THR A 61 1.69 -7.75 -4.53
N PRO A 62 0.45 -7.22 -4.53
CA PRO A 62 0.19 -5.85 -4.06
C PRO A 62 0.55 -5.67 -2.57
N ASP A 63 0.14 -6.62 -1.72
CA ASP A 63 0.42 -6.57 -0.27
C ASP A 63 1.93 -6.58 -0.01
N ALA A 64 2.67 -7.46 -0.68
CA ALA A 64 4.12 -7.54 -0.54
C ALA A 64 4.83 -6.26 -1.01
N LEU A 65 4.36 -5.64 -2.10
CA LEU A 65 4.90 -4.37 -2.60
C LEU A 65 4.62 -3.21 -1.64
N GLN A 66 3.42 -3.15 -1.04
CA GLN A 66 3.08 -2.14 -0.04
C GLN A 66 3.94 -2.28 1.22
N ILE A 67 4.10 -3.48 1.74
CA ILE A 67 4.93 -3.75 2.93
C ILE A 67 6.41 -3.47 2.62
N ALA A 68 6.92 -3.92 1.47
CA ALA A 68 8.29 -3.62 1.06
C ALA A 68 8.54 -2.10 0.95
N THR A 69 7.57 -1.36 0.42
CA THR A 69 7.61 0.11 0.35
C THR A 69 7.64 0.73 1.75
N ALA A 70 6.80 0.26 2.68
CA ALA A 70 6.78 0.77 4.05
C ALA A 70 8.09 0.51 4.79
N LEU A 71 8.68 -0.67 4.60
CA LEU A 71 10.00 -1.02 5.14
C LEU A 71 11.12 -0.16 4.54
N ASP A 72 11.10 0.08 3.23
CA ASP A 72 12.08 0.93 2.55
C ASP A 72 11.98 2.40 3.00
N ALA A 73 10.76 2.89 3.24
CA ALA A 73 10.48 4.21 3.76
C ALA A 73 10.81 4.38 5.26
N GLY A 74 11.23 3.32 5.95
CA GLY A 74 11.50 3.34 7.39
C GLY A 74 10.26 3.62 8.25
N CYS A 75 9.07 3.16 7.81
CA CYS A 75 7.86 3.29 8.60
C CYS A 75 7.93 2.43 9.87
N ASP A 76 7.36 2.90 10.98
CA ASP A 76 7.29 2.15 12.23
C ASP A 76 6.20 1.07 12.22
N ALA A 77 5.15 1.27 11.42
CA ALA A 77 4.01 0.38 11.34
C ALA A 77 3.32 0.41 9.96
N PHE A 78 2.59 -0.67 9.66
CA PHE A 78 1.74 -0.81 8.49
C PHE A 78 0.27 -0.87 8.91
N LEU A 79 -0.54 0.06 8.40
CA LEU A 79 -1.97 0.13 8.67
C LEU A 79 -2.75 -0.64 7.59
N THR A 80 -3.57 -1.61 7.99
CA THR A 80 -4.36 -2.42 7.04
C THR A 80 -5.70 -2.85 7.61
N ASN A 81 -6.64 -3.16 6.72
CA ASN A 81 -7.90 -3.84 7.07
C ASN A 81 -7.78 -5.37 6.98
N ASP A 82 -6.70 -5.90 6.40
CA ASP A 82 -6.53 -7.34 6.18
C ASP A 82 -5.75 -7.99 7.34
N ALA A 83 -6.46 -8.73 8.20
CA ALA A 83 -5.87 -9.50 9.28
C ALA A 83 -4.89 -10.58 8.80
N GLY A 84 -5.01 -11.04 7.54
CA GLY A 84 -4.08 -11.99 6.92
C GLY A 84 -2.65 -11.46 6.75
N ILE A 85 -2.43 -10.16 6.95
CA ILE A 85 -1.11 -9.52 6.93
C ILE A 85 -0.41 -9.61 8.31
N GLN A 86 -1.12 -9.86 9.42
CA GLN A 86 -0.54 -9.93 10.77
C GLN A 86 0.58 -10.98 10.92
N ARG A 87 0.67 -11.95 10.02
CA ARG A 87 1.77 -12.94 9.97
C ARG A 87 3.14 -12.34 9.58
N VAL A 88 3.19 -11.13 9.04
CA VAL A 88 4.44 -10.45 8.71
C VAL A 88 5.04 -9.87 9.98
N THR A 89 6.28 -10.25 10.29
CA THR A 89 6.97 -9.84 11.52
C THR A 89 8.04 -8.77 11.31
N ASP A 90 8.36 -8.44 10.05
CA ASP A 90 9.36 -7.43 9.68
C ASP A 90 8.91 -5.99 10.02
N LEU A 91 7.61 -5.78 10.22
CA LEU A 91 7.01 -4.46 10.48
C LEU A 91 5.82 -4.62 11.44
N LYS A 92 5.62 -3.65 12.34
CA LYS A 92 4.43 -3.66 13.22
C LYS A 92 3.16 -3.52 12.38
N ILE A 93 2.26 -4.50 12.47
CA ILE A 93 0.98 -4.44 11.75
C ILE A 93 -0.08 -3.84 12.68
N LEU A 94 -0.81 -2.83 12.19
CA LEU A 94 -1.95 -2.21 12.86
C LEU A 94 -3.21 -2.54 12.06
N ILE A 95 -4.19 -3.17 12.69
CA ILE A 95 -5.49 -3.44 12.07
C ILE A 95 -6.43 -2.28 12.37
N VAL A 96 -7.02 -1.69 11.33
CA VAL A 96 -7.91 -0.52 11.47
C VAL A 96 -9.07 -0.80 12.42
N SER A 97 -9.67 -1.98 12.38
CA SER A 97 -10.77 -2.36 13.28
C SER A 97 -10.36 -2.56 14.74
N GLU A 98 -9.06 -2.62 15.02
CA GLU A 98 -8.49 -2.74 16.38
C GLU A 98 -8.00 -1.39 16.91
N LEU A 99 -8.11 -0.31 16.11
CA LEU A 99 -7.80 1.05 16.54
C LEU A 99 -9.07 1.68 17.11
N GLU A 100 -9.04 1.99 18.41
CA GLU A 100 -10.09 2.72 19.14
C GLU A 100 -10.09 4.22 18.85
#